data_AF-A0A972HKY5-F1
#
_entry.id   AF-A0A972HKY5-F1
#
_cell.length_a   1.000
_cell.length_b   1.000
_cell.length_c   1.000
_cell.angle_alpha   90.00
_cell.angle_beta   90.00
_cell.angle_gamma   90.00
#
_symmetry.space_group_name_H-M   'P 1'
#
loop_
_entity.id
_entity.type
_entity.pdbx_description
1 polymer ?
#
loop_
_entity_poly.entity_id
_entity_poly.type
_entity_poly.pdbx_seq_one_letter_code
_entity_poly.pdbx_strand_id
1 'polypeptide(L)'
;MLLPPGKGVAKELSTSYTKFDHLLQDLSENRFSGYIRVNFWGYEGILVMDMGHMIQATSSEREVHLLGEQAILRILSRAQDKDGSIEVIDLSNEVAIALGFALQAVPYSDRDLLQGTALSDIFNFLEKEGMSGYVDLQFSGQRGIGTVYYLEGTPVEAVIRSSKGKIASGEHVFEKFFEIGKYIRPQVQIFRVAEPHSIDEEKSFIIPWLHQKYLDFWGEFLNYMNGILKDRLKKDRFFQNYIKTCGEVAEDFPFLDPEKGEVRFDGHAFTSKGVLHHPTFLQAMVLVLRTVIQNFPGRKIRRLDLNQIIGDVNEMARKHEVSPNQLDVEGFIFQIFEGSLT
;
A
#
# COMPACT_ATOMS: atom_id res chain seq x y z
N MET A 1 -19.97 7.76 -3.75
CA MET A 1 -19.87 6.30 -3.85
C MET A 1 -20.35 5.63 -2.56
N LEU A 2 -21.23 4.63 -2.66
CA LEU A 2 -21.57 3.70 -1.58
C LEU A 2 -20.65 2.48 -1.62
N LEU A 3 -19.93 2.17 -0.54
CA LEU A 3 -19.11 0.96 -0.48
C LEU A 3 -19.96 -0.33 -0.56
N PRO A 4 -19.45 -1.39 -1.21
CA PRO A 4 -20.06 -2.72 -1.15
C PRO A 4 -20.17 -3.18 0.31
N PRO A 5 -21.35 -3.60 0.79
CA PRO A 5 -21.53 -3.96 2.19
C PRO A 5 -20.90 -5.31 2.55
N GLY A 6 -20.71 -6.20 1.56
CA GLY A 6 -20.06 -7.50 1.69
C GLY A 6 -20.55 -8.35 2.86
N LYS A 7 -19.70 -9.29 3.28
CA LYS A 7 -19.86 -10.04 4.53
C LYS A 7 -18.85 -9.54 5.54
N GLY A 8 -19.31 -9.00 6.67
CA GLY A 8 -18.38 -8.61 7.73
C GLY A 8 -17.77 -9.83 8.42
N VAL A 9 -16.46 -10.01 8.25
CA VAL A 9 -15.67 -11.08 8.87
C VAL A 9 -15.33 -10.70 10.30
N ALA A 10 -14.93 -9.44 10.50
CA ALA A 10 -14.73 -8.84 11.80
C ALA A 10 -15.30 -7.42 11.78
N LYS A 11 -16.04 -7.04 12.83
CA LYS A 11 -16.65 -5.72 12.95
C LYS A 11 -16.30 -5.10 14.29
N GLU A 12 -16.08 -3.79 14.28
CA GLU A 12 -15.86 -2.98 15.48
C GLU A 12 -14.67 -3.46 16.33
N LEU A 13 -13.63 -4.00 15.68
CA LEU A 13 -12.38 -4.31 16.36
C LEU A 13 -11.74 -3.01 16.83
N SER A 14 -11.40 -2.91 18.11
CA SER A 14 -10.73 -1.71 18.64
C SER A 14 -9.25 -1.71 18.27
N THR A 15 -8.74 -0.58 17.79
CA THR A 15 -7.30 -0.40 17.51
C THR A 15 -6.46 -0.53 18.78
N SER A 16 -7.03 -0.25 19.96
CA SER A 16 -6.35 -0.38 21.26
C SER A 16 -5.95 -1.81 21.62
N TYR A 17 -6.59 -2.83 21.02
CA TYR A 17 -6.38 -4.24 21.34
C TYR A 17 -5.99 -5.08 20.13
N THR A 18 -6.13 -4.53 18.92
CA THR A 18 -5.87 -5.25 17.67
C THR A 18 -4.45 -4.97 17.21
N LYS A 19 -3.63 -6.01 17.10
CA LYS A 19 -2.36 -5.93 16.39
C LYS A 19 -2.64 -5.90 14.90
N PHE A 20 -2.75 -4.70 14.35
CA PHE A 20 -3.20 -4.50 12.97
C PHE A 20 -2.27 -5.17 11.94
N ASP A 21 -0.98 -5.18 12.23
CA ASP A 21 0.03 -5.88 11.47
C ASP A 21 -0.18 -7.40 11.42
N HIS A 22 -0.48 -8.03 12.57
CA HIS A 22 -0.83 -9.45 12.62
C HIS A 22 -2.14 -9.74 11.87
N LEU A 23 -3.12 -8.82 11.93
CA LEU A 23 -4.36 -8.94 11.18
C LEU A 23 -4.09 -8.94 9.66
N LEU A 24 -3.26 -8.03 9.16
CA LEU A 24 -2.90 -7.99 7.75
C LEU A 24 -2.14 -9.25 7.31
N GLN A 25 -1.24 -9.76 8.15
CA GLN A 25 -0.53 -11.00 7.89
C GLN A 25 -1.52 -12.18 7.75
N ASP A 26 -2.45 -12.34 8.69
CA ASP A 26 -3.46 -13.41 8.65
C ASP A 26 -4.35 -13.29 7.41
N LEU A 27 -4.78 -12.07 7.04
CA LEU A 27 -5.57 -11.85 5.84
C LEU A 27 -4.78 -12.17 4.55
N SER A 28 -3.48 -11.86 4.52
CA SER A 28 -2.61 -12.18 3.39
C SER A 28 -2.42 -13.69 3.25
N GLU A 29 -2.07 -14.39 4.33
CA GLU A 29 -1.85 -15.85 4.34
C GLU A 29 -3.11 -16.63 3.95
N ASN A 30 -4.29 -16.14 4.32
CA ASN A 30 -5.59 -16.73 3.97
C ASN A 30 -6.13 -16.29 2.60
N ARG A 31 -5.35 -15.56 1.81
CA ARG A 31 -5.71 -15.08 0.46
C ARG A 31 -7.02 -14.28 0.47
N PHE A 32 -7.19 -13.41 1.45
CA PHE A 32 -8.39 -12.59 1.63
C PHE A 32 -8.64 -11.65 0.44
N SER A 33 -9.93 -11.50 0.09
CA SER A 33 -10.42 -10.54 -0.90
C SER A 33 -11.52 -9.68 -0.29
N GLY A 34 -11.38 -8.37 -0.36
CA GLY A 34 -12.29 -7.45 0.31
C GLY A 34 -11.66 -6.13 0.66
N TYR A 35 -12.16 -5.49 1.71
CA TYR A 35 -11.53 -4.29 2.24
C TYR A 35 -11.54 -4.24 3.76
N ILE A 36 -10.59 -3.49 4.28
CA ILE A 36 -10.43 -3.16 5.69
C ILE A 36 -10.71 -1.68 5.83
N ARG A 37 -11.61 -1.33 6.74
CA ARG A 37 -11.93 0.06 7.07
C ARG A 37 -11.39 0.38 8.44
N VAL A 38 -10.60 1.44 8.54
CA VAL A 38 -10.05 1.99 9.78
C VAL A 38 -10.66 3.37 10.02
N ASN A 39 -11.32 3.56 11.15
CA ASN A 39 -12.07 4.77 11.46
C ASN A 39 -11.63 5.38 12.79
N PHE A 40 -11.49 6.70 12.80
CA PHE A 40 -11.36 7.53 13.99
C PHE A 40 -12.25 8.77 13.85
N TRP A 41 -12.30 9.60 14.88
CA TRP A 41 -12.96 10.89 14.77
C TRP A 41 -12.28 11.78 13.71
N GLY A 42 -12.97 12.03 12.59
CA GLY A 42 -12.48 12.88 11.50
C GLY A 42 -11.46 12.21 10.57
N TYR A 43 -11.29 10.88 10.68
CA TYR A 43 -10.43 10.09 9.82
C TYR A 43 -11.14 8.81 9.35
N GLU A 44 -11.00 8.51 8.06
CA GLU A 44 -11.41 7.23 7.46
C GLU A 44 -10.29 6.74 6.54
N GLY A 45 -9.95 5.46 6.70
CA GLY A 45 -9.00 4.74 5.87
C GLY A 45 -9.65 3.49 5.30
N ILE A 46 -9.47 3.24 4.01
CA ILE A 46 -9.95 2.03 3.32
C ILE A 46 -8.76 1.39 2.63
N LEU A 47 -8.49 0.14 2.98
CA LEU A 47 -7.47 -0.71 2.38
C LEU A 47 -8.15 -1.84 1.62
N VAL A 48 -7.94 -1.95 0.32
CA VAL A 48 -8.55 -2.98 -0.53
C VAL A 48 -7.53 -4.09 -0.79
N MET A 49 -7.95 -5.34 -0.62
CA MET A 49 -7.14 -6.53 -0.86
C MET A 49 -7.82 -7.45 -1.88
N ASP A 50 -7.01 -8.12 -2.70
CA ASP A 50 -7.40 -9.20 -3.59
C ASP A 50 -6.43 -10.37 -3.43
N MET A 51 -6.97 -11.55 -3.12
CA MET A 51 -6.21 -12.80 -2.98
C MET A 51 -5.00 -12.71 -2.03
N GLY A 52 -5.11 -11.89 -0.98
CA GLY A 52 -4.07 -11.68 0.02
C GLY A 52 -3.11 -10.52 -0.27
N HIS A 53 -3.28 -9.82 -1.39
CA HIS A 53 -2.46 -8.69 -1.80
C HIS A 53 -3.24 -7.38 -1.70
N MET A 54 -2.64 -6.33 -1.14
CA MET A 54 -3.15 -4.96 -1.17
C MET A 54 -3.09 -4.40 -2.59
N ILE A 55 -4.25 -4.07 -3.15
CA ILE A 55 -4.34 -3.58 -4.53
C ILE A 55 -4.63 -2.09 -4.64
N GLN A 56 -5.20 -1.48 -3.59
CA GLN A 56 -5.48 -0.04 -3.52
C GLN A 56 -5.76 0.40 -2.08
N ALA A 57 -5.57 1.68 -1.77
CA ALA A 57 -6.10 2.27 -0.55
C ALA A 57 -6.46 3.75 -0.73
N THR A 58 -7.35 4.24 0.12
CA THR A 58 -7.59 5.67 0.30
C THR A 58 -7.59 6.03 1.78
N SER A 59 -7.15 7.23 2.10
CA SER A 59 -7.29 7.77 3.44
C SER A 59 -7.73 9.22 3.37
N SER A 60 -8.66 9.58 4.24
CA SER A 60 -9.26 10.90 4.32
C SER A 60 -9.09 11.41 5.74
N GLU A 61 -8.40 12.53 5.90
CA GLU A 61 -8.32 13.24 7.17
C GLU A 61 -8.52 14.73 6.94
N ARG A 62 -9.58 15.30 7.52
CA ARG A 62 -9.99 16.70 7.27
C ARG A 62 -10.20 16.94 5.76
N GLU A 63 -9.38 17.78 5.13
CA GLU A 63 -9.42 18.08 3.69
C GLU A 63 -8.30 17.35 2.90
N VAL A 64 -7.50 16.52 3.57
CA VAL A 64 -6.38 15.81 2.93
C VAL A 64 -6.81 14.40 2.57
N HIS A 65 -6.95 14.18 1.27
CA HIS A 65 -7.22 12.87 0.68
C HIS A 65 -5.94 12.30 0.09
N LEU A 66 -5.58 11.09 0.50
CA LEU A 66 -4.51 10.31 -0.09
C LEU A 66 -5.07 9.08 -0.79
N LEU A 67 -4.32 8.59 -1.77
CA LEU A 67 -4.58 7.38 -2.54
C LEU A 67 -3.29 6.54 -2.60
N GLY A 68 -3.42 5.23 -2.84
CA GLY A 68 -2.30 4.34 -3.08
C GLY A 68 -1.41 4.19 -1.85
N GLU A 69 -0.10 4.11 -2.09
CA GLU A 69 0.90 3.86 -1.06
C GLU A 69 0.82 4.85 0.11
N GLN A 70 0.70 6.15 -0.19
CA GLN A 70 0.64 7.17 0.87
C GLN A 70 -0.57 6.96 1.79
N ALA A 71 -1.70 6.49 1.23
CA ALA A 71 -2.88 6.18 2.02
C ALA A 71 -2.64 4.96 2.92
N ILE A 72 -2.03 3.88 2.41
CA ILE A 72 -1.73 2.70 3.22
C ILE A 72 -0.77 3.08 4.36
N LEU A 73 0.31 3.85 4.11
CA LEU A 73 1.23 4.27 5.18
C LEU A 73 0.48 5.03 6.28
N ARG A 74 -0.43 5.92 5.90
CA ARG A 74 -1.27 6.63 6.86
C ARG A 74 -2.21 5.68 7.61
N ILE A 75 -2.84 4.73 6.93
CA ILE A 75 -3.71 3.71 7.55
C ILE A 75 -2.94 2.91 8.59
N LEU A 76 -1.75 2.44 8.26
CA LEU A 76 -0.91 1.64 9.15
C LEU A 76 -0.46 2.44 10.37
N SER A 77 -0.01 3.67 10.15
CA SER A 77 0.32 4.59 11.25
C SER A 77 -0.89 4.84 12.15
N ARG A 78 -2.05 5.15 11.56
CA ARG A 78 -3.29 5.40 12.30
C ARG A 78 -3.79 4.17 13.04
N ALA A 79 -3.64 2.98 12.49
CA ALA A 79 -4.08 1.75 13.16
C ALA A 79 -3.31 1.46 14.46
N GLN A 80 -2.16 2.11 14.70
CA GLN A 80 -1.42 2.05 15.97
C GLN A 80 -1.96 3.01 17.02
N ASP A 81 -2.74 4.03 16.63
CA ASP A 81 -3.38 4.95 17.55
C ASP A 81 -4.50 4.24 18.34
N LYS A 82 -4.78 4.71 19.56
CA LYS A 82 -5.87 4.21 20.40
C LYS A 82 -7.21 4.84 20.01
N ASP A 83 -8.29 4.17 20.41
CA ASP A 83 -9.67 4.66 20.30
C ASP A 83 -10.23 4.75 18.86
N GLY A 84 -9.63 3.98 17.93
CA GLY A 84 -10.18 3.75 16.60
C GLY A 84 -10.95 2.44 16.51
N SER A 85 -11.66 2.26 15.40
CA SER A 85 -12.31 1.00 15.03
C SER A 85 -11.81 0.46 13.69
N ILE A 86 -11.73 -0.86 13.60
CA ILE A 86 -11.35 -1.61 12.41
C ILE A 86 -12.53 -2.52 12.05
N GLU A 87 -12.87 -2.54 10.76
CA GLU A 87 -13.82 -3.46 10.17
C GLU A 87 -13.18 -4.19 8.99
N VAL A 88 -13.43 -5.48 8.87
CA VAL A 88 -12.96 -6.33 7.78
C VAL A 88 -14.17 -6.87 7.03
N ILE A 89 -14.31 -6.49 5.77
CA ILE A 89 -15.45 -6.79 4.91
C ILE A 89 -14.98 -7.66 3.75
N ASP A 90 -15.44 -8.91 3.75
CA ASP A 90 -15.21 -9.90 2.70
C ASP A 90 -16.09 -9.61 1.47
N LEU A 91 -15.46 -9.69 0.30
CA LEU A 91 -16.06 -9.48 -1.00
C LEU A 91 -15.60 -10.61 -1.95
N SER A 92 -16.30 -10.81 -3.06
CA SER A 92 -15.72 -11.61 -4.14
C SER A 92 -14.51 -10.87 -4.76
N ASN A 93 -13.61 -11.61 -5.39
CA ASN A 93 -12.41 -11.07 -6.02
C ASN A 93 -12.77 -9.96 -7.03
N GLU A 94 -13.79 -10.19 -7.87
CA GLU A 94 -14.24 -9.25 -8.89
C GLU A 94 -14.72 -7.93 -8.28
N VAL A 95 -15.44 -8.01 -7.15
CA VAL A 95 -15.95 -6.83 -6.45
C VAL A 95 -14.81 -6.09 -5.73
N ALA A 96 -13.84 -6.81 -5.16
CA ALA A 96 -12.66 -6.20 -4.56
C ALA A 96 -11.82 -5.44 -5.60
N ILE A 97 -11.55 -6.06 -6.76
CA ILE A 97 -10.84 -5.43 -7.88
C ILE A 97 -11.60 -4.19 -8.37
N ALA A 98 -12.91 -4.30 -8.60
CA ALA A 98 -13.72 -3.17 -9.04
C ALA A 98 -13.78 -2.04 -8.01
N LEU A 99 -13.78 -2.35 -6.71
CA LEU A 99 -13.65 -1.34 -5.66
C LEU A 99 -12.28 -0.65 -5.71
N GLY A 100 -11.19 -1.41 -5.87
CA GLY A 100 -9.85 -0.87 -6.03
C GLY A 100 -9.75 0.09 -7.22
N PHE A 101 -10.38 -0.24 -8.34
CA PHE A 101 -10.50 0.64 -9.50
C PHE A 101 -11.37 1.86 -9.21
N ALA A 102 -12.52 1.68 -8.55
CA ALA A 102 -13.41 2.77 -8.20
C ALA A 102 -12.76 3.83 -7.30
N LEU A 103 -11.85 3.44 -6.39
CA LEU A 103 -11.13 4.39 -5.52
C LEU A 103 -10.21 5.35 -6.28
N GLN A 104 -9.72 4.96 -7.46
CA GLN A 104 -8.87 5.79 -8.32
C GLN A 104 -9.63 6.41 -9.50
N ALA A 105 -10.94 6.21 -9.59
CA ALA A 105 -11.74 6.64 -10.72
C ALA A 105 -11.90 8.16 -10.73
N VAL A 106 -11.79 8.75 -11.92
CA VAL A 106 -11.96 10.19 -12.16
C VAL A 106 -13.30 10.45 -12.83
N PRO A 107 -13.93 11.63 -12.60
CA PRO A 107 -15.17 11.98 -13.26
C PRO A 107 -15.06 11.85 -14.78
N TYR A 108 -16.05 11.23 -15.41
CA TYR A 108 -16.18 11.20 -16.85
C TYR A 108 -16.48 12.61 -17.37
N SER A 109 -15.58 13.15 -18.19
CA SER A 109 -15.59 14.57 -18.59
C SER A 109 -16.71 14.93 -19.57
N ASP A 110 -17.24 13.98 -20.32
CA ASP A 110 -18.26 14.24 -21.36
C ASP A 110 -19.68 14.19 -20.77
N ARG A 111 -19.96 15.12 -19.86
CA ARG A 111 -21.23 15.19 -19.10
C ARG A 111 -22.43 15.55 -19.98
N ASP A 112 -22.21 16.22 -21.10
CA ASP A 112 -23.28 16.73 -21.95
C ASP A 112 -23.95 15.61 -22.77
N LEU A 113 -23.21 14.53 -23.09
CA LEU A 113 -23.74 13.35 -23.79
C LEU A 113 -24.76 12.54 -22.96
N LEU A 114 -24.79 12.73 -21.64
CA LEU A 114 -25.57 11.90 -20.72
C LEU A 114 -26.83 12.60 -20.21
N GLN A 115 -27.00 13.89 -20.52
CA GLN A 115 -28.19 14.63 -20.10
C GLN A 115 -29.43 14.18 -20.86
N GLY A 116 -30.43 13.68 -20.14
CA GLY A 116 -31.72 13.29 -20.71
C GLY A 116 -31.77 11.87 -21.30
N THR A 117 -30.64 11.18 -21.36
CA THR A 117 -30.48 9.78 -21.80
C THR A 117 -31.14 8.82 -20.81
N ALA A 118 -31.78 7.75 -21.30
CA ALA A 118 -32.37 6.74 -20.45
C ALA A 118 -31.28 5.93 -19.74
N LEU A 119 -31.53 5.50 -18.51
CA LEU A 119 -30.55 4.75 -17.71
C LEU A 119 -30.09 3.46 -18.41
N SER A 120 -31.00 2.79 -19.12
CA SER A 120 -30.68 1.61 -19.92
C SER A 120 -29.66 1.89 -21.02
N ASP A 121 -29.77 3.03 -21.69
CA ASP A 121 -28.87 3.42 -22.78
C ASP A 121 -27.49 3.76 -22.22
N ILE A 122 -27.44 4.38 -21.04
CA ILE A 122 -26.18 4.66 -20.32
C ILE A 122 -25.48 3.35 -19.96
N PHE A 123 -26.18 2.39 -19.36
CA PHE A 123 -25.57 1.10 -18.99
C PHE A 123 -25.10 0.32 -20.21
N ASN A 124 -25.88 0.27 -21.28
CA ASN A 124 -25.47 -0.36 -22.55
C ASN A 124 -24.24 0.31 -23.17
N PHE A 125 -24.13 1.63 -23.05
CA PHE A 125 -22.96 2.38 -23.51
C PHE A 125 -21.72 2.00 -22.70
N LEU A 126 -21.82 1.97 -21.37
CA LEU A 126 -20.68 1.62 -20.49
C LEU A 126 -20.18 0.19 -20.70
N GLU A 127 -21.10 -0.74 -20.96
CA GLU A 127 -20.77 -2.12 -21.30
C GLU A 127 -19.98 -2.19 -22.61
N LYS A 128 -20.46 -1.52 -23.67
CA LYS A 128 -19.78 -1.49 -24.98
C LYS A 128 -18.41 -0.82 -24.95
N GLU A 129 -18.25 0.21 -24.13
CA GLU A 129 -16.97 0.90 -23.93
C GLU A 129 -15.99 0.08 -23.07
N GLY A 130 -16.38 -1.07 -22.52
CA GLY A 130 -15.53 -1.87 -21.64
C GLY A 130 -15.13 -1.10 -20.38
N MET A 131 -16.04 -0.29 -19.83
CA MET A 131 -15.73 0.65 -18.76
C MET A 131 -15.34 -0.05 -17.44
N SER A 132 -14.30 0.46 -16.79
CA SER A 132 -13.94 0.14 -15.40
C SER A 132 -14.11 1.36 -14.50
N GLY A 133 -14.71 1.19 -13.32
CA GLY A 133 -14.97 2.26 -12.36
C GLY A 133 -16.35 2.13 -11.73
N TYR A 134 -17.06 3.24 -11.55
CA TYR A 134 -18.41 3.20 -10.99
C TYR A 134 -19.34 4.29 -11.52
N VAL A 135 -20.63 4.05 -11.33
CA VAL A 135 -21.71 5.00 -11.62
C VAL A 135 -22.45 5.31 -10.33
N ASP A 136 -22.48 6.57 -9.93
CA ASP A 136 -23.33 7.05 -8.84
C ASP A 136 -24.67 7.56 -9.39
N LEU A 137 -25.74 7.11 -8.73
CA LEU A 137 -27.13 7.42 -9.04
C LEU A 137 -27.76 8.15 -7.87
N GLN A 138 -28.29 9.35 -8.11
CA GLN A 138 -29.05 10.09 -7.11
C GLN A 138 -30.51 10.18 -7.52
N PHE A 139 -31.39 9.55 -6.75
CA PHE A 139 -32.82 9.53 -7.04
C PHE A 139 -33.51 10.76 -6.43
N SER A 140 -34.34 11.43 -7.24
CA SER A 140 -35.09 12.60 -6.81
C SER A 140 -36.09 12.29 -5.68
N GLY A 141 -36.44 13.32 -4.91
CA GLY A 141 -37.46 13.23 -3.86
C GLY A 141 -37.06 12.40 -2.65
N GLN A 142 -35.77 12.44 -2.24
CA GLN A 142 -35.23 11.67 -1.11
C GLN A 142 -35.54 10.17 -1.21
N ARG A 143 -35.41 9.57 -2.39
CA ARG A 143 -35.67 8.12 -2.56
C ARG A 143 -34.45 7.25 -2.32
N GLY A 144 -33.27 7.87 -2.28
CA GLY A 144 -32.01 7.20 -1.96
C GLY A 144 -30.91 7.55 -2.94
N ILE A 145 -29.80 6.84 -2.79
CA ILE A 145 -28.68 6.88 -3.73
C ILE A 145 -28.29 5.44 -4.09
N GLY A 146 -27.70 5.26 -5.25
CA GLY A 146 -27.16 3.99 -5.72
C GLY A 146 -25.77 4.14 -6.29
N THR A 147 -25.02 3.05 -6.27
CA THR A 147 -23.70 2.94 -6.90
C THR A 147 -23.67 1.63 -7.68
N VAL A 148 -23.22 1.65 -8.94
CA VAL A 148 -22.95 0.45 -9.73
C VAL A 148 -21.46 0.40 -10.01
N TYR A 149 -20.81 -0.70 -9.67
CA TYR A 149 -19.40 -0.97 -9.93
C TYR A 149 -19.25 -1.74 -11.23
N TYR A 150 -18.30 -1.30 -12.04
CA TYR A 150 -18.02 -1.88 -13.34
C TYR A 150 -16.57 -2.35 -13.42
N LEU A 151 -16.38 -3.51 -14.04
CA LEU A 151 -15.09 -4.07 -14.40
C LEU A 151 -15.16 -4.50 -15.87
N GLU A 152 -14.38 -3.83 -16.73
CA GLU A 152 -14.28 -4.13 -18.16
C GLU A 152 -15.66 -4.20 -18.87
N GLY A 153 -16.55 -3.26 -18.53
CA GLY A 153 -17.91 -3.16 -19.07
C GLY A 153 -18.94 -4.03 -18.35
N THR A 154 -18.51 -4.96 -17.50
CA THR A 154 -19.39 -5.84 -16.76
C THR A 154 -19.79 -5.21 -15.42
N PRO A 155 -21.09 -5.09 -15.09
CA PRO A 155 -21.53 -4.67 -13.77
C PRO A 155 -21.28 -5.82 -12.77
N VAL A 156 -20.36 -5.64 -11.84
CA VAL A 156 -19.97 -6.69 -10.88
C VAL A 156 -20.62 -6.54 -9.51
N GLU A 157 -21.06 -5.32 -9.16
CA GLU A 157 -21.75 -5.04 -7.91
C GLU A 157 -22.65 -3.81 -8.07
N ALA A 158 -23.78 -3.81 -7.37
CA ALA A 158 -24.70 -2.68 -7.32
C ALA A 158 -25.18 -2.50 -5.89
N VAL A 159 -25.03 -1.31 -5.34
CA VAL A 159 -25.43 -0.97 -3.98
C VAL A 159 -26.49 0.12 -4.03
N ILE A 160 -27.58 -0.05 -3.29
CA ILE A 160 -28.61 0.98 -3.14
C ILE A 160 -28.86 1.25 -1.67
N ARG A 161 -28.91 2.54 -1.30
CA ARG A 161 -29.30 2.99 0.04
C ARG A 161 -30.56 3.84 -0.06
N SER A 162 -31.64 3.38 0.56
CA SER A 162 -32.87 4.16 0.71
C SER A 162 -32.67 5.37 1.62
N SER A 163 -33.57 6.35 1.55
CA SER A 163 -33.55 7.50 2.49
C SER A 163 -33.73 7.13 3.96
N LYS A 164 -34.28 5.94 4.25
CA LYS A 164 -34.38 5.39 5.61
C LYS A 164 -33.11 4.66 6.05
N GLY A 165 -32.04 4.72 5.26
CA GLY A 165 -30.74 4.09 5.57
C GLY A 165 -30.66 2.60 5.27
N LYS A 166 -31.75 1.93 4.81
CA LYS A 166 -31.67 0.53 4.40
C LYS A 166 -30.78 0.38 3.17
N ILE A 167 -29.82 -0.54 3.24
CA ILE A 167 -28.88 -0.89 2.17
C ILE A 167 -29.28 -2.25 1.59
N ALA A 168 -29.21 -2.39 0.27
CA ALA A 168 -29.24 -3.67 -0.44
C ALA A 168 -28.09 -3.68 -1.45
N SER A 169 -27.56 -4.86 -1.75
CA SER A 169 -26.51 -5.04 -2.77
C SER A 169 -26.65 -6.34 -3.56
N GLY A 170 -25.91 -6.45 -4.66
CA GLY A 170 -25.84 -7.61 -5.55
C GLY A 170 -26.49 -7.37 -6.91
N GLU A 171 -26.39 -8.38 -7.79
CA GLU A 171 -26.91 -8.35 -9.17
C GLU A 171 -28.39 -7.95 -9.26
N HIS A 172 -29.23 -8.46 -8.35
CA HIS A 172 -30.66 -8.11 -8.30
C HIS A 172 -30.91 -6.60 -8.04
N VAL A 173 -29.96 -5.88 -7.44
CA VAL A 173 -30.04 -4.43 -7.26
C VAL A 173 -29.75 -3.71 -8.58
N PHE A 174 -28.85 -4.24 -9.40
CA PHE A 174 -28.60 -3.72 -10.74
C PHE A 174 -29.85 -3.82 -11.62
N GLU A 175 -30.50 -4.98 -11.64
CA GLU A 175 -31.79 -5.16 -12.34
C GLU A 175 -32.85 -4.15 -11.87
N LYS A 176 -32.90 -3.92 -10.56
CA LYS A 176 -33.83 -2.97 -9.95
C LYS A 176 -33.58 -1.52 -10.39
N PHE A 177 -32.36 -1.15 -10.75
CA PHE A 177 -32.12 0.18 -11.31
C PHE A 177 -32.83 0.40 -12.64
N PHE A 178 -32.95 -0.62 -13.49
CA PHE A 178 -33.75 -0.52 -14.71
C PHE A 178 -35.22 -0.35 -14.41
N GLU A 179 -35.76 -1.06 -13.42
CA GLU A 179 -37.15 -0.91 -13.00
C GLU A 179 -37.43 0.49 -12.47
N ILE A 180 -36.58 1.00 -11.58
CA ILE A 180 -36.71 2.34 -11.01
C ILE A 180 -36.54 3.40 -12.09
N GLY A 181 -35.58 3.20 -13.01
CA GLY A 181 -35.27 4.09 -14.13
C GLY A 181 -36.44 4.35 -15.08
N LYS A 182 -37.40 3.42 -15.18
CA LYS A 182 -38.63 3.59 -15.98
C LYS A 182 -39.56 4.66 -15.41
N TYR A 183 -39.55 4.84 -14.09
CA TYR A 183 -40.48 5.75 -13.39
C TYR A 183 -39.79 7.00 -12.86
N ILE A 184 -38.47 6.93 -12.64
CA ILE A 184 -37.69 7.99 -12.01
C ILE A 184 -36.42 8.15 -12.81
N ARG A 185 -36.14 9.38 -13.24
CA ARG A 185 -34.84 9.72 -13.83
C ARG A 185 -33.87 10.08 -12.71
N PRO A 186 -32.87 9.25 -12.38
CA PRO A 186 -31.82 9.64 -11.46
C PRO A 186 -30.90 10.67 -12.10
N GLN A 187 -30.27 11.50 -11.26
CA GLN A 187 -29.05 12.18 -11.68
C GLN A 187 -27.92 11.14 -11.70
N VAL A 188 -27.24 11.04 -12.83
CA VAL A 188 -26.18 10.06 -13.07
C VAL A 188 -24.83 10.76 -13.06
N GLN A 189 -23.88 10.22 -12.32
CA GLN A 189 -22.48 10.62 -12.36
C GLN A 189 -21.64 9.39 -12.65
N ILE A 190 -20.78 9.48 -13.65
CA ILE A 190 -19.93 8.36 -14.10
C ILE A 190 -18.49 8.70 -13.71
N PHE A 191 -17.81 7.73 -13.11
CA PHE A 191 -16.42 7.82 -12.71
C PHE A 191 -15.67 6.66 -13.34
N ARG A 192 -14.72 6.95 -14.23
CA ARG A 192 -13.98 5.93 -14.96
C ARG A 192 -12.52 5.88 -14.55
N VAL A 193 -11.93 4.71 -14.73
CA VAL A 193 -10.49 4.52 -14.66
C VAL A 193 -9.95 4.52 -16.09
N ALA A 194 -9.10 5.49 -16.41
CA ALA A 194 -8.48 5.57 -17.74
C ALA A 194 -7.26 4.63 -17.84
N GLU A 195 -6.44 4.62 -16.79
CA GLU A 195 -5.26 3.78 -16.67
C GLU A 195 -5.29 3.19 -15.25
N PRO A 196 -5.73 1.94 -15.08
CA PRO A 196 -5.75 1.32 -13.77
C PRO A 196 -4.32 1.12 -13.30
N HIS A 197 -3.98 1.77 -12.18
CA HIS A 197 -2.76 1.50 -11.47
C HIS A 197 -3.13 0.62 -10.28
N SER A 198 -2.71 -0.64 -10.31
CA SER A 198 -2.69 -1.45 -9.10
C SER A 198 -1.46 -1.09 -8.28
N ILE A 199 -1.58 -1.22 -6.96
CA ILE A 199 -0.39 -1.25 -6.11
C ILE A 199 0.38 -2.51 -6.50
N ASP A 200 1.57 -2.31 -7.03
CA ASP A 200 2.48 -3.40 -7.32
C ASP A 200 3.21 -3.70 -6.01
N GLU A 201 2.71 -4.60 -5.16
CA GLU A 201 3.34 -4.87 -3.86
C GLU A 201 4.85 -5.19 -3.97
N GLU A 202 5.30 -5.71 -5.11
CA GLU A 202 6.73 -5.97 -5.35
C GLU A 202 7.56 -4.72 -5.64
N LYS A 203 6.94 -3.57 -5.96
CA LYS A 203 7.59 -2.27 -6.20
C LYS A 203 7.18 -1.21 -5.18
N SER A 204 5.90 -1.19 -4.84
CA SER A 204 5.15 -0.34 -3.92
C SER A 204 5.10 -0.98 -2.55
N PHE A 205 6.27 -1.17 -1.92
CA PHE A 205 6.32 -1.81 -0.63
C PHE A 205 5.64 -0.96 0.42
N ILE A 206 4.51 -1.49 0.85
CA ILE A 206 4.08 -1.26 2.19
C ILE A 206 4.14 -2.60 2.90
N ILE A 207 5.31 -2.75 3.53
CA ILE A 207 5.83 -3.82 4.37
C ILE A 207 6.41 -5.02 3.61
N PRO A 208 7.69 -5.26 3.90
CA PRO A 208 8.06 -6.56 4.42
C PRO A 208 8.87 -6.48 5.73
N TRP A 209 8.65 -5.45 6.54
CA TRP A 209 9.30 -5.28 7.86
C TRP A 209 8.76 -6.18 8.99
N LEU A 210 7.91 -7.14 8.66
CA LEU A 210 7.51 -8.26 9.54
C LEU A 210 7.79 -9.63 8.93
N HIS A 211 8.17 -9.71 7.65
CA HIS A 211 8.65 -10.97 7.09
C HIS A 211 10.10 -11.16 7.52
N GLN A 212 10.30 -12.12 8.42
CA GLN A 212 11.59 -12.45 9.01
C GLN A 212 12.71 -12.54 7.96
N LYS A 213 12.43 -13.02 6.74
CA LYS A 213 13.41 -13.11 5.64
C LYS A 213 14.10 -11.79 5.27
N TYR A 214 13.40 -10.64 5.31
CA TYR A 214 14.01 -9.35 4.98
C TYR A 214 14.83 -8.80 6.14
N LEU A 215 14.35 -8.98 7.36
CA LEU A 215 15.11 -8.65 8.57
C LEU A 215 16.40 -9.48 8.62
N ASP A 216 16.31 -10.76 8.27
CA ASP A 216 17.45 -11.67 8.18
C ASP A 216 18.42 -11.24 7.07
N PHE A 217 17.91 -10.85 5.89
CA PHE A 217 18.73 -10.30 4.80
C PHE A 217 19.52 -9.06 5.26
N TRP A 218 18.86 -8.06 5.86
CA TRP A 218 19.53 -6.84 6.31
C TRP A 218 20.52 -7.10 7.44
N GLY A 219 20.19 -8.02 8.34
CA GLY A 219 21.11 -8.46 9.38
C GLY A 219 22.36 -9.14 8.81
N GLU A 220 22.19 -10.04 7.84
CA GLU A 220 23.30 -10.72 7.15
C GLU A 220 24.14 -9.74 6.35
N PHE A 221 23.51 -8.83 5.60
CA PHE A 221 24.18 -7.81 4.80
C PHE A 221 25.03 -6.86 5.65
N LEU A 222 24.50 -6.34 6.76
CA LEU A 222 25.27 -5.46 7.66
C LEU A 222 26.45 -6.19 8.31
N ASN A 223 26.28 -7.46 8.66
CA ASN A 223 27.36 -8.30 9.18
C ASN A 223 28.44 -8.59 8.13
N TYR A 224 28.04 -8.85 6.88
CA TYR A 224 28.93 -9.01 5.75
C TYR A 224 29.77 -7.74 5.49
N MET A 225 29.13 -6.58 5.46
CA MET A 225 29.79 -5.27 5.32
C MET A 225 30.78 -5.02 6.46
N ASN A 226 30.40 -5.34 7.70
CA ASN A 226 31.32 -5.27 8.84
C ASN A 226 32.52 -6.21 8.65
N GLY A 227 32.31 -7.46 8.21
CA GLY A 227 33.37 -8.45 7.98
C GLY A 227 34.42 -7.97 6.98
N ILE A 228 33.97 -7.53 5.80
CA ILE A 228 34.86 -7.00 4.76
C ILE A 228 35.68 -5.81 5.28
N LEU A 229 35.03 -4.90 6.00
CA LEU A 229 35.70 -3.69 6.49
C LEU A 229 36.65 -4.02 7.65
N LYS A 230 36.26 -4.91 8.57
CA LYS A 230 37.07 -5.34 9.73
C LYS A 230 38.37 -6.00 9.29
N ASP A 231 38.30 -6.93 8.34
CA ASP A 231 39.45 -7.67 7.82
C ASP A 231 40.51 -6.76 7.19
N ARG A 232 40.09 -5.61 6.63
CA ARG A 232 40.97 -4.64 5.98
C ARG A 232 41.45 -3.53 6.93
N LEU A 233 40.71 -3.26 8.00
CA LEU A 233 40.94 -2.10 8.87
C LEU A 233 41.56 -2.43 10.23
N LYS A 234 41.52 -3.69 10.69
CA LYS A 234 42.01 -4.14 12.01
C LYS A 234 41.46 -3.31 13.19
N LYS A 235 40.31 -2.66 13.01
CA LYS A 235 39.59 -1.89 14.02
C LYS A 235 38.10 -2.17 13.88
N ASP A 236 37.47 -2.56 14.98
CA ASP A 236 36.04 -2.86 15.04
C ASP A 236 35.25 -1.58 15.35
N ARG A 237 34.97 -0.79 14.30
CA ARG A 237 34.28 0.51 14.43
C ARG A 237 33.11 0.68 13.47
N PHE A 238 32.82 -0.31 12.63
CA PHE A 238 31.76 -0.20 11.63
C PHE A 238 30.41 0.08 12.30
N PHE A 239 29.98 -0.76 13.25
CA PHE A 239 28.68 -0.58 13.90
C PHE A 239 28.61 0.69 14.76
N GLN A 240 29.73 1.10 15.38
CA GLN A 240 29.78 2.38 16.11
C GLN A 240 29.55 3.57 15.17
N ASN A 241 30.20 3.56 13.99
CA ASN A 241 30.00 4.59 12.99
C ASN A 241 28.59 4.51 12.38
N TYR A 242 28.07 3.30 12.13
CA TYR A 242 26.71 3.09 11.63
C TYR A 242 25.66 3.68 12.55
N ILE A 243 25.66 3.32 13.84
CA ILE A 243 24.70 3.84 14.83
C ILE A 243 24.82 5.36 14.96
N LYS A 244 26.06 5.88 14.97
CA LYS A 244 26.30 7.33 14.99
C LYS A 244 25.67 8.03 13.78
N THR A 245 25.92 7.52 12.58
CA THR A 245 25.39 8.09 11.34
C THR A 245 23.88 7.95 11.25
N CYS A 246 23.28 6.87 11.75
CA CYS A 246 21.83 6.75 11.90
C CYS A 246 21.26 7.90 12.74
N GLY A 247 21.91 8.26 13.85
CA GLY A 247 21.53 9.43 14.65
C GLY A 247 21.71 10.77 13.94
N GLU A 248 22.74 10.90 13.08
CA GLU A 248 22.98 12.12 12.29
C GLU A 248 21.91 12.33 11.20
N VAL A 249 21.36 11.26 10.63
CA VAL A 249 20.33 11.34 9.57
C VAL A 249 18.89 11.22 10.11
N ALA A 250 18.71 11.08 11.42
CA ALA A 250 17.41 10.83 12.04
C ALA A 250 16.42 12.00 11.88
N GLU A 251 16.88 13.22 11.59
CA GLU A 251 16.01 14.35 11.30
C GLU A 251 15.21 14.14 10.00
N ASP A 252 15.90 13.65 8.95
CA ASP A 252 15.29 13.35 7.65
C ASP A 252 14.66 11.95 7.61
N PHE A 253 15.21 11.02 8.40
CA PHE A 253 14.76 9.63 8.48
C PHE A 253 14.51 9.19 9.94
N PRO A 254 13.40 9.63 10.56
CA PRO A 254 13.12 9.38 11.97
C PRO A 254 13.10 7.90 12.37
N PHE A 255 12.76 7.01 11.44
CA PHE A 255 12.75 5.57 11.69
C PHE A 255 14.14 4.98 11.99
N LEU A 256 15.23 5.69 11.65
CA LEU A 256 16.61 5.29 11.96
C LEU A 256 17.12 5.83 13.30
N ASP A 257 16.33 6.62 14.04
CA ASP A 257 16.75 7.15 15.34
C ASP A 257 17.17 5.99 16.28
N PRO A 258 18.42 5.98 16.80
CA PRO A 258 18.90 4.87 17.62
C PRO A 258 18.11 4.62 18.91
N GLU A 259 17.47 5.65 19.46
CA GLU A 259 16.72 5.59 20.72
C GLU A 259 15.24 5.34 20.49
N LYS A 260 14.64 6.02 19.51
CA LYS A 260 13.19 6.10 19.32
C LYS A 260 12.71 5.57 17.98
N GLY A 261 13.63 5.28 17.07
CA GLY A 261 13.34 4.81 15.72
C GLY A 261 12.68 3.44 15.71
N GLU A 262 12.05 3.17 14.58
CA GLU A 262 11.33 1.93 14.31
C GLU A 262 12.30 0.80 13.93
N VAL A 263 13.46 1.14 13.35
CA VAL A 263 14.49 0.20 12.94
C VAL A 263 15.60 0.14 13.98
N ARG A 264 16.04 -1.08 14.30
CA ARG A 264 17.22 -1.29 15.15
C ARG A 264 18.08 -2.44 14.64
N PHE A 265 19.39 -2.23 14.76
CA PHE A 265 20.38 -3.28 14.59
C PHE A 265 21.29 -3.32 15.82
N ASP A 266 21.35 -4.47 16.48
CA ASP A 266 22.09 -4.63 17.75
C ASP A 266 23.47 -5.27 17.60
N GLY A 267 23.94 -5.50 16.37
CA GLY A 267 25.16 -6.25 16.08
C GLY A 267 24.89 -7.66 15.59
N HIS A 268 23.69 -8.20 15.82
CA HIS A 268 23.32 -9.57 15.48
C HIS A 268 22.04 -9.64 14.67
N ALA A 269 21.01 -8.93 15.11
CA ALA A 269 19.69 -8.95 14.50
C ALA A 269 19.29 -7.56 14.02
N PHE A 270 18.71 -7.52 12.82
CA PHE A 270 17.97 -6.37 12.34
C PHE A 270 16.50 -6.54 12.76
N THR A 271 15.91 -5.51 13.34
CA THR A 271 14.53 -5.53 13.81
C THR A 271 13.81 -4.27 13.37
N SER A 272 12.52 -4.39 13.10
CA SER A 272 11.63 -3.25 12.89
C SER A 272 10.42 -3.36 13.80
N LYS A 273 9.95 -2.23 14.32
CA LYS A 273 8.69 -2.11 15.07
C LYS A 273 7.62 -1.36 14.28
N GLY A 274 7.96 -0.88 13.09
CA GLY A 274 7.13 0.02 12.30
C GLY A 274 7.13 -0.33 10.82
N VAL A 275 6.22 0.33 10.12
CA VAL A 275 5.99 0.18 8.69
C VAL A 275 6.81 1.23 7.98
N LEU A 276 7.76 0.80 7.17
CA LEU A 276 8.63 1.71 6.44
C LEU A 276 8.28 1.68 4.95
N HIS A 277 8.22 2.87 4.37
CA HIS A 277 8.19 3.05 2.93
C HIS A 277 9.54 2.62 2.34
N HIS A 278 9.55 1.58 1.52
CA HIS A 278 10.79 0.94 1.08
C HIS A 278 11.72 1.82 0.25
N PRO A 279 11.25 2.62 -0.72
CA PRO A 279 12.14 3.55 -1.41
C PRO A 279 12.84 4.51 -0.44
N THR A 280 12.13 5.01 0.56
CA THR A 280 12.68 5.88 1.60
C THR A 280 13.67 5.13 2.48
N PHE A 281 13.37 3.89 2.85
CA PHE A 281 14.28 3.03 3.61
C PHE A 281 15.59 2.76 2.84
N LEU A 282 15.51 2.37 1.56
CA LEU A 282 16.70 2.11 0.73
C LEU A 282 17.55 3.38 0.58
N GLN A 283 16.92 4.53 0.33
CA GLN A 283 17.61 5.82 0.26
C GLN A 283 18.36 6.13 1.57
N ALA A 284 17.70 5.93 2.71
CA ALA A 284 18.32 6.14 4.02
C ALA A 284 19.49 5.18 4.26
N MET A 285 19.34 3.91 3.91
CA MET A 285 20.41 2.90 4.04
C MET A 285 21.60 3.19 3.14
N VAL A 286 21.37 3.61 1.89
CA VAL A 286 22.44 4.08 0.99
C VAL A 286 23.19 5.24 1.63
N LEU A 287 22.47 6.26 2.12
CA LEU A 287 23.08 7.44 2.72
C LEU A 287 23.93 7.10 3.95
N VAL A 288 23.39 6.27 4.86
CA VAL A 288 24.09 5.82 6.06
C VAL A 288 25.35 5.03 5.69
N LEU A 289 25.21 4.01 4.86
CA LEU A 289 26.32 3.12 4.52
C LEU A 289 27.41 3.83 3.73
N ARG A 290 27.02 4.71 2.79
CA ARG A 290 27.96 5.57 2.06
C ARG A 290 28.75 6.45 3.01
N THR A 291 28.08 7.13 3.94
CA THR A 291 28.72 7.99 4.94
C THR A 291 29.67 7.20 5.85
N VAL A 292 29.25 6.01 6.29
CA VAL A 292 30.09 5.10 7.07
C VAL A 292 31.34 4.70 6.28
N ILE A 293 31.20 4.37 5.00
CA ILE A 293 32.32 3.98 4.13
C ILE A 293 33.28 5.15 3.90
N GLN A 294 32.77 6.35 3.62
CA GLN A 294 33.58 7.56 3.39
C GLN A 294 34.44 7.95 4.61
N ASN A 295 34.02 7.55 5.81
CA ASN A 295 34.81 7.75 7.04
C ASN A 295 36.05 6.84 7.13
N PHE A 296 36.28 5.93 6.17
CA PHE A 296 37.47 5.08 6.12
C PHE A 296 38.50 5.54 5.08
N PRO A 297 39.81 5.22 5.26
CA PRO A 297 40.85 5.65 4.34
C PRO A 297 40.66 5.06 2.92
N GLY A 298 40.45 5.92 1.92
CA GLY A 298 40.16 5.52 0.53
C GLY A 298 41.13 4.50 -0.09
N ARG A 299 42.43 4.53 0.27
CA ARG A 299 43.42 3.54 -0.21
C ARG A 299 43.08 2.09 0.16
N LYS A 300 42.33 1.88 1.24
CA LYS A 300 41.90 0.54 1.69
C LYS A 300 40.58 0.11 1.04
N ILE A 301 39.72 1.07 0.70
CA ILE A 301 38.43 0.83 0.01
C ILE A 301 38.65 0.52 -1.46
N ARG A 302 39.60 1.18 -2.13
CA ARG A 302 39.96 0.92 -3.55
C ARG A 302 40.45 -0.50 -3.85
N ARG A 303 40.70 -1.32 -2.82
CA ARG A 303 41.11 -2.73 -2.96
C ARG A 303 39.93 -3.69 -2.84
N LEU A 304 38.71 -3.18 -2.67
CA LEU A 304 37.50 -3.99 -2.67
C LEU A 304 37.12 -4.32 -4.11
N ASP A 305 36.77 -5.58 -4.33
CA ASP A 305 36.23 -6.04 -5.60
C ASP A 305 34.71 -5.89 -5.56
N LEU A 306 34.20 -4.87 -6.26
CA LEU A 306 32.77 -4.62 -6.32
C LEU A 306 32.01 -5.77 -6.96
N ASN A 307 32.59 -6.48 -7.93
CA ASN A 307 31.90 -7.60 -8.58
C ASN A 307 31.74 -8.76 -7.60
N GLN A 308 32.74 -9.00 -6.75
CA GLN A 308 32.62 -9.97 -5.66
C GLN A 308 31.55 -9.56 -4.66
N ILE A 309 31.51 -8.28 -4.25
CA ILE A 309 30.49 -7.77 -3.33
C ILE A 309 29.09 -7.92 -3.92
N ILE A 310 28.90 -7.53 -5.17
CA ILE A 310 27.62 -7.68 -5.89
C ILE A 310 27.23 -9.16 -5.96
N GLY A 311 28.18 -10.05 -6.26
CA GLY A 311 27.95 -11.50 -6.30
C GLY A 311 27.49 -12.06 -4.96
N ASP A 312 28.19 -11.74 -3.88
CA ASP A 312 27.85 -12.21 -2.53
C ASP A 312 26.47 -11.69 -2.08
N VAL A 313 26.17 -10.41 -2.34
CA VAL A 313 24.90 -9.79 -1.96
C VAL A 313 23.74 -10.34 -2.79
N ASN A 314 23.95 -10.66 -4.07
CA ASN A 314 22.95 -11.36 -4.88
C ASN A 314 22.68 -12.78 -4.35
N GLU A 315 23.71 -13.49 -3.88
CA GLU A 315 23.52 -14.79 -3.24
C GLU A 315 22.71 -14.69 -1.95
N MET A 316 22.98 -13.68 -1.11
CA MET A 316 22.19 -13.37 0.09
C MET A 316 20.73 -13.02 -0.27
N ALA A 317 20.52 -12.17 -1.27
CA ALA A 317 19.18 -11.79 -1.72
C ALA A 317 18.39 -13.02 -2.18
N ARG A 318 19.00 -13.89 -2.99
CA ARG A 318 18.39 -15.16 -3.42
C ARG A 318 18.09 -16.10 -2.25
N LYS A 319 19.01 -16.23 -1.29
CA LYS A 319 18.85 -17.07 -0.09
C LYS A 319 17.63 -16.64 0.74
N HIS A 320 17.37 -15.34 0.82
CA HIS A 320 16.26 -14.76 1.57
C HIS A 320 15.04 -14.41 0.70
N GLU A 321 15.00 -14.91 -0.55
CA GLU A 321 13.91 -14.65 -1.50
C GLU A 321 13.58 -13.16 -1.69
N VAL A 322 14.60 -12.31 -1.67
CA VAL A 322 14.51 -10.89 -2.01
C VAL A 322 14.58 -10.78 -3.52
N SER A 323 13.48 -10.34 -4.16
CA SER A 323 13.38 -10.25 -5.61
C SER A 323 14.15 -9.02 -6.16
N PRO A 324 14.58 -9.03 -7.44
CA PRO A 324 15.25 -7.87 -8.06
C PRO A 324 14.39 -6.61 -8.11
N ASN A 325 13.05 -6.74 -8.12
CA ASN A 325 12.14 -5.60 -8.04
C ASN A 325 12.21 -4.92 -6.66
N GLN A 326 12.60 -5.68 -5.64
CA GLN A 326 12.72 -5.24 -4.26
C GLN A 326 14.10 -4.65 -3.98
N LEU A 327 15.15 -5.27 -4.52
CA LEU A 327 16.49 -4.74 -4.37
C LEU A 327 17.25 -4.94 -5.68
N ASP A 328 17.43 -3.84 -6.42
CA ASP A 328 18.47 -3.77 -7.43
C ASP A 328 19.83 -3.77 -6.73
N VAL A 329 20.39 -4.96 -6.50
CA VAL A 329 21.64 -5.16 -5.77
C VAL A 329 22.78 -4.40 -6.44
N GLU A 330 22.85 -4.42 -7.76
CA GLU A 330 23.91 -3.76 -8.52
C GLU A 330 23.82 -2.24 -8.32
N GLY A 331 22.66 -1.64 -8.61
CA GLY A 331 22.43 -0.21 -8.41
C GLY A 331 22.62 0.23 -6.96
N PHE A 332 22.16 -0.56 -6.00
CA PHE A 332 22.30 -0.28 -4.58
C PHE A 332 23.76 -0.28 -4.12
N ILE A 333 24.54 -1.32 -4.47
CA ILE A 333 25.95 -1.41 -4.10
C ILE A 333 26.77 -0.31 -4.77
N PHE A 334 26.51 0.01 -6.05
CA PHE A 334 27.17 1.12 -6.71
C PHE A 334 26.93 2.45 -6.00
N GLN A 335 25.69 2.73 -5.58
CA GLN A 335 25.38 3.93 -4.83
C GLN A 335 26.08 3.97 -3.46
N ILE A 336 26.23 2.85 -2.77
CA ILE A 336 26.94 2.81 -1.48
C ILE A 336 28.43 3.20 -1.64
N PHE A 337 29.08 2.72 -2.70
CA PHE A 337 30.52 2.92 -2.92
C PHE A 337 30.87 4.14 -3.80
N GLU A 338 29.87 4.85 -4.30
CA GLU A 338 30.04 6.05 -5.12
C GLU A 338 30.96 7.08 -4.44
N GLY A 339 31.94 7.60 -5.19
CA GLY A 339 32.93 8.58 -4.69
C GLY A 339 34.03 8.02 -3.76
N SER A 340 33.93 6.76 -3.32
CA SER A 340 34.96 6.13 -2.45
C SER A 340 36.04 5.36 -3.23
N LEU A 341 35.84 5.16 -4.53
CA LEU A 341 36.72 4.41 -5.44
C LEU A 341 37.56 5.28 -6.38
N THR A 342 37.20 6.56 -6.55
CA THR A 342 38.04 7.59 -7.18
C THR A 342 39.21 7.99 -6.31
#